data_AF-A0A9E6JPY4-F1
#
_entry.id   AF-A0A9E6JPY4-F1
#
_cell.length_a   1.000
_cell.length_b   1.000
_cell.length_c   1.000
_cell.angle_alpha   90.00
_cell.angle_beta   90.00
_cell.angle_gamma   90.00
#
_symmetry.space_group_name_H-M   'P 1'
#
loop_
_entity.id
_entity.type
_entity.pdbx_description
1 polymer ?
#
loop_
_entity_poly.entity_id
_entity_poly.type
_entity_poly.pdbx_seq_one_letter_code
_entity_poly.pdbx_strand_id
1 'polypeptide(L)'
;MSENGLEGFGSTALGMLVLKVLDPDRYYRNKETLQVRRRQAALLAYNATLRMPVPPEGNHPCFKHSGNAGDIIYALPAIRALCGGGGGRLRLVLDTPIHVRHLRSSHPLGGVMLNRAMFDLLAPLLEAQPYLESVQVLDSERVDYDLDRFRTSPLPQDRLGISRWYFYHLAVSADLSEPWLEAPEVPAFRGSVIIARSQRYRNLCLDYQFLDRYPDLVFCGLEEEFADMRRTLPRLTYAPVKDFLQLAGMIRSCRLFIGNQSLPYALAEAQKVRRVLELDPSTPNVVPCGRDAHDVVFQSQFQQVVARMLEHD
;
A
#
# COMPACT_ATOMS: atom_id res chain seq x y z
N MET A 1 -39.53 -29.00 -24.49
CA MET A 1 -38.98 -27.68 -24.88
C MET A 1 -37.62 -27.94 -25.48
N SER A 2 -37.43 -27.61 -26.76
CA SER A 2 -36.20 -27.90 -27.50
C SER A 2 -35.00 -27.10 -26.98
N GLU A 3 -33.80 -27.69 -27.06
CA GLU A 3 -32.51 -27.10 -26.64
C GLU A 3 -32.19 -25.75 -27.32
N ASN A 4 -32.89 -25.39 -28.40
CA ASN A 4 -32.68 -24.15 -29.15
C ASN A 4 -33.40 -22.91 -28.56
N GLY A 5 -34.21 -23.05 -27.50
CA GLY A 5 -34.96 -21.92 -26.92
C GLY A 5 -34.18 -20.98 -26.00
N LEU A 6 -32.94 -21.34 -25.62
CA LEU A 6 -32.18 -20.66 -24.55
C LEU A 6 -30.94 -19.89 -25.03
N GLU A 7 -30.61 -19.90 -26.33
CA GLU A 7 -29.41 -19.22 -26.85
C GLU A 7 -29.44 -17.69 -26.69
N GLY A 8 -30.62 -17.06 -26.72
CA GLY A 8 -30.77 -15.62 -26.52
C GLY A 8 -30.92 -15.16 -25.06
N PHE A 9 -31.12 -16.06 -24.11
CA PHE A 9 -31.47 -15.69 -22.73
C PHE A 9 -30.25 -15.32 -21.87
N GLY A 10 -29.06 -15.81 -22.20
CA GLY A 10 -27.85 -15.65 -21.36
C GLY A 10 -27.29 -14.24 -21.18
N SER A 11 -27.83 -13.24 -21.88
CA SER A 11 -27.34 -11.85 -21.85
C SER A 11 -28.26 -10.87 -21.09
N THR A 12 -29.49 -11.27 -20.78
CA THR A 12 -30.47 -10.43 -20.06
C THR A 12 -30.52 -10.78 -18.57
N ALA A 13 -30.93 -9.82 -17.72
CA ALA A 13 -31.05 -10.05 -16.28
C ALA A 13 -32.04 -11.20 -15.94
N LEU A 14 -33.16 -11.26 -16.68
CA LEU A 14 -34.17 -12.31 -16.51
C LEU A 14 -33.66 -13.67 -16.95
N GLY A 15 -32.98 -13.76 -18.10
CA GLY A 15 -32.43 -15.03 -18.56
C GLY A 15 -31.25 -15.53 -17.72
N MET A 16 -30.45 -14.64 -17.14
CA MET A 16 -29.46 -15.02 -16.12
C MET A 16 -30.13 -15.57 -14.84
N LEU A 17 -31.28 -15.05 -14.42
CA LEU A 17 -32.02 -15.58 -13.27
C LEU A 17 -32.58 -16.97 -13.55
N VAL A 18 -33.12 -17.18 -14.75
CA VAL A 18 -33.62 -18.48 -15.21
C VAL A 18 -32.49 -19.51 -15.28
N LEU A 19 -31.36 -19.15 -15.90
CA LEU A 19 -30.19 -20.04 -15.98
C LEU A 19 -29.67 -20.41 -14.58
N LYS A 20 -29.67 -19.49 -13.61
CA LYS A 20 -29.20 -19.79 -12.25
C LYS A 20 -29.95 -20.95 -11.59
N VAL A 21 -31.22 -21.16 -11.95
CA VAL A 21 -32.08 -22.23 -11.40
C VAL A 21 -32.07 -23.47 -12.28
N LEU A 22 -32.14 -23.30 -13.60
CA LEU A 22 -32.34 -24.42 -14.54
C LEU A 22 -31.04 -24.99 -15.12
N ASP A 23 -29.96 -24.22 -15.16
CA ASP A 23 -28.66 -24.61 -15.69
C ASP A 23 -27.53 -23.80 -15.01
N PRO A 24 -27.18 -24.14 -13.75
CA PRO A 24 -26.21 -23.40 -12.96
C PRO A 24 -24.83 -23.30 -13.63
N ASP A 25 -24.37 -24.35 -14.31
CA ASP A 25 -23.08 -24.35 -14.98
C ASP A 25 -23.04 -23.33 -16.12
N ARG A 26 -24.09 -23.28 -16.95
CA ARG A 26 -24.22 -22.27 -18.00
C ARG A 26 -24.38 -20.87 -17.41
N TYR A 27 -25.07 -20.72 -16.28
CA TYR A 27 -25.13 -19.44 -15.56
C TYR A 27 -23.73 -18.96 -15.16
N TYR A 28 -22.92 -19.81 -14.53
CA TYR A 28 -21.58 -19.42 -14.08
C TYR A 28 -20.65 -19.12 -15.24
N ARG A 29 -20.67 -19.91 -16.32
CA ARG A 29 -19.93 -19.62 -17.57
C ARG A 29 -20.33 -18.28 -18.19
N ASN A 30 -21.63 -17.99 -18.27
CA ASN A 30 -22.13 -16.72 -18.81
C ASN A 30 -21.74 -15.54 -17.92
N LYS A 31 -21.85 -15.71 -16.59
CA LYS A 31 -21.48 -14.69 -15.61
C LYS A 31 -20.00 -14.33 -15.73
N GLU A 32 -19.12 -15.32 -15.83
CA GLU A 32 -17.68 -15.13 -16.02
C GLU A 32 -17.38 -14.41 -17.34
N THR A 33 -17.98 -14.86 -18.44
CA THR A 33 -17.85 -14.23 -19.76
C THR A 33 -18.28 -12.76 -19.73
N LEU A 34 -19.41 -12.45 -19.08
CA LEU A 34 -19.89 -11.08 -18.92
C LEU A 34 -18.96 -10.24 -18.05
N GLN A 35 -18.39 -10.79 -16.99
CA GLN A 35 -17.39 -10.10 -16.16
C GLN A 35 -16.13 -9.76 -16.95
N VAL A 36 -15.61 -10.70 -17.74
CA VAL A 36 -14.45 -10.48 -18.62
C VAL A 36 -14.76 -9.39 -19.65
N ARG A 37 -15.91 -9.46 -20.33
CA ARG A 37 -16.33 -8.44 -21.30
C ARG A 37 -16.46 -7.06 -20.68
N ARG A 38 -17.05 -6.95 -19.48
CA ARG A 38 -17.18 -5.67 -18.76
C ARG A 38 -15.81 -5.08 -18.40
N ARG A 39 -14.88 -5.90 -17.90
CA ARG A 39 -13.50 -5.47 -17.62
C ARG A 39 -12.79 -4.98 -18.88
N GLN A 40 -12.91 -5.72 -19.98
CA GLN A 40 -12.32 -5.34 -21.26
C GLN A 40 -12.92 -4.04 -21.80
N ALA A 41 -14.24 -3.86 -21.72
CA ALA A 41 -14.90 -2.64 -22.14
C ALA A 41 -14.45 -1.43 -21.32
N ALA A 42 -14.30 -1.58 -19.99
CA ALA A 42 -13.79 -0.53 -19.12
C ALA A 42 -12.33 -0.16 -19.46
N LEU A 43 -11.47 -1.15 -19.75
CA LEU A 43 -10.10 -0.91 -20.21
C LEU A 43 -10.06 -0.16 -21.54
N LEU A 44 -10.87 -0.56 -22.53
CA LEU A 44 -10.95 0.13 -23.82
C LEU A 44 -11.44 1.58 -23.67
N ALA A 45 -12.46 1.80 -22.84
CA ALA A 45 -12.99 3.13 -22.56
C ALA A 45 -11.94 4.02 -21.87
N TYR A 46 -11.22 3.47 -20.88
CA TYR A 46 -10.13 4.19 -20.20
C TYR A 46 -8.97 4.49 -21.16
N ASN A 47 -8.57 3.54 -21.99
CA ASN A 47 -7.50 3.72 -22.98
C ASN A 47 -7.82 4.84 -23.97
N ALA A 48 -9.10 4.99 -24.37
CA ALA A 48 -9.52 6.06 -25.28
C ALA A 48 -9.36 7.47 -24.66
N THR A 49 -9.45 7.60 -23.34
CA THR A 49 -9.34 8.88 -22.61
C THR A 49 -7.96 9.13 -22.01
N LEU A 50 -7.15 8.08 -21.84
CA LEU A 50 -5.80 8.20 -21.29
C LEU A 50 -4.93 9.10 -22.17
N ARG A 51 -4.29 10.08 -21.54
CA ARG A 51 -3.30 10.96 -22.16
C ARG A 51 -2.08 10.97 -21.27
N MET A 52 -0.93 10.55 -21.78
CA MET A 52 0.31 10.59 -21.01
C MET A 52 0.68 12.05 -20.70
N PRO A 53 1.17 12.33 -19.48
CA PRO A 53 1.66 13.67 -19.16
C PRO A 53 2.85 13.99 -20.06
N VAL A 54 2.93 15.25 -20.51
CA VAL A 54 4.10 15.76 -21.22
C VAL A 54 5.11 16.19 -20.17
N PRO A 55 6.37 15.72 -20.22
CA PRO A 55 7.40 16.18 -19.30
C PRO A 55 7.52 17.71 -19.33
N PRO A 56 7.63 18.38 -18.17
CA PRO A 56 7.77 19.83 -18.13
C PRO A 56 9.09 20.29 -18.75
N GLU A 57 9.14 21.53 -19.23
CA GLU A 57 10.39 22.18 -19.61
C GLU A 57 11.20 22.50 -18.34
N GLY A 58 12.35 21.82 -18.16
CA GLY A 58 13.23 21.97 -17.01
C GLY A 58 13.29 20.74 -16.09
N ASN A 59 14.17 20.79 -15.09
CA ASN A 59 14.49 19.64 -14.22
C ASN A 59 13.74 19.64 -12.87
N HIS A 60 12.61 20.37 -12.76
CA HIS A 60 11.91 20.63 -11.48
C HIS A 60 10.40 20.31 -11.53
N PRO A 61 10.02 19.05 -11.78
CA PRO A 61 8.64 18.66 -11.96
C PRO A 61 7.79 18.84 -10.70
N CYS A 62 6.54 19.28 -10.89
CA CYS A 62 5.54 19.38 -9.83
C CYS A 62 4.59 18.18 -9.83
N PHE A 63 4.49 17.50 -8.69
CA PHE A 63 3.67 16.31 -8.47
C PHE A 63 2.49 16.61 -7.55
N LYS A 64 1.32 16.05 -7.83
CA LYS A 64 0.15 16.08 -6.95
C LYS A 64 -0.17 14.69 -6.42
N HIS A 65 -0.51 14.57 -5.13
CA HIS A 65 -1.07 13.35 -4.55
C HIS A 65 -2.12 13.65 -3.48
N SER A 66 -3.22 12.87 -3.40
CA SER A 66 -4.30 13.06 -2.40
C SER A 66 -4.59 11.85 -1.51
N GLY A 67 -3.82 10.77 -1.66
CA GLY A 67 -3.99 9.55 -0.88
C GLY A 67 -3.46 9.58 0.55
N ASN A 68 -3.62 8.45 1.23
CA ASN A 68 -3.06 8.23 2.56
C ASN A 68 -1.53 8.24 2.53
N ALA A 69 -0.90 8.39 3.69
CA ALA A 69 0.56 8.38 3.81
C ALA A 69 1.23 7.17 3.15
N GLY A 70 0.67 5.96 3.30
CA GLY A 70 1.20 4.75 2.65
C GLY A 70 1.23 4.85 1.13
N ASP A 71 0.13 5.32 0.51
CA ASP A 71 0.06 5.55 -0.95
C ASP A 71 1.17 6.54 -1.38
N ILE A 72 1.36 7.63 -0.63
CA ILE A 72 2.40 8.64 -0.89
C ILE A 72 3.80 8.01 -0.87
N ILE A 73 4.11 7.16 0.13
CA ILE A 73 5.41 6.45 0.21
C ILE A 73 5.61 5.52 -0.99
N TYR A 74 4.56 4.84 -1.46
CA TYR A 74 4.64 3.96 -2.63
C TYR A 74 4.70 4.69 -3.97
N ALA A 75 4.37 6.00 -4.00
CA ALA A 75 4.54 6.86 -5.17
C ALA A 75 5.99 7.32 -5.39
N LEU A 76 6.81 7.32 -4.33
CA LEU A 76 8.18 7.85 -4.35
C LEU A 76 9.09 7.25 -5.44
N PRO A 77 9.06 5.94 -5.76
CA PRO A 77 9.84 5.40 -6.87
C PRO A 77 9.54 6.06 -8.21
N ALA A 78 8.25 6.34 -8.48
CA ALA A 78 7.83 6.99 -9.71
C ALA A 78 8.25 8.47 -9.73
N ILE A 79 8.10 9.16 -8.60
CA ILE A 79 8.59 10.54 -8.42
C ILE A 79 10.09 10.60 -8.70
N ARG A 80 10.89 9.76 -8.04
CA ARG A 80 12.35 9.72 -8.20
C ARG A 80 12.75 9.45 -9.65
N ALA A 81 12.07 8.53 -10.34
CA ALA A 81 12.33 8.24 -11.76
C ALA A 81 12.02 9.46 -12.66
N LEU A 82 10.93 10.18 -12.38
CA LEU A 82 10.52 11.36 -13.14
C LEU A 82 11.36 12.61 -12.84
N CYS A 83 11.99 12.69 -11.68
CA CYS A 83 12.92 13.76 -11.36
C CYS A 83 14.21 13.69 -12.20
N GLY A 84 14.61 12.51 -12.69
CA GLY A 84 15.75 12.35 -13.62
C GLY A 84 17.09 12.85 -13.09
N GLY A 85 17.26 12.96 -11.76
CA GLY A 85 18.44 13.54 -11.11
C GLY A 85 18.32 15.04 -10.77
N GLY A 86 17.28 15.72 -11.24
CA GLY A 86 16.81 16.99 -10.67
C GLY A 86 16.00 16.77 -9.39
N GLY A 87 15.49 17.85 -8.79
CA GLY A 87 14.66 17.78 -7.60
C GLY A 87 13.18 18.05 -7.92
N GLY A 88 12.29 17.30 -7.28
CA GLY A 88 10.84 17.39 -7.50
C GLY A 88 10.13 18.24 -6.46
N ARG A 89 9.04 18.90 -6.85
CA ARG A 89 8.11 19.58 -5.92
C ARG A 89 6.91 18.68 -5.68
N LEU A 90 6.70 18.22 -4.45
CA LEU A 90 5.55 17.41 -4.09
C LEU A 90 4.46 18.27 -3.44
N ARG A 91 3.24 18.19 -3.99
CA ARG A 91 2.06 18.90 -3.53
C ARG A 91 0.99 17.93 -3.07
N LEU A 92 0.64 18.03 -1.79
CA LEU A 92 -0.31 17.12 -1.15
C LEU A 92 -1.67 17.80 -1.03
N VAL A 93 -2.72 17.09 -1.43
CA VAL A 93 -4.11 17.56 -1.29
C VAL A 93 -4.66 17.04 0.02
N LEU A 94 -5.03 17.95 0.91
CA LEU A 94 -5.64 17.59 2.19
C LEU A 94 -7.15 17.38 2.06
N ASP A 95 -7.71 16.71 3.06
CA ASP A 95 -9.14 16.55 3.32
C ASP A 95 -9.93 15.91 2.15
N THR A 96 -9.22 15.17 1.29
CA THR A 96 -9.85 14.39 0.22
C THR A 96 -10.72 13.29 0.83
N PRO A 97 -12.03 13.25 0.51
CA PRO A 97 -12.95 12.28 1.11
C PRO A 97 -12.58 10.82 0.80
N ILE A 98 -12.74 9.96 1.78
CA ILE A 98 -12.71 8.51 1.56
C ILE A 98 -14.02 8.11 0.90
N HIS A 99 -13.94 7.62 -0.35
CA HIS A 99 -15.11 7.25 -1.15
C HIS A 99 -15.68 5.87 -0.77
N VAL A 100 -14.92 5.05 -0.05
CA VAL A 100 -15.32 3.70 0.37
C VAL A 100 -16.01 3.75 1.74
N ARG A 101 -17.33 3.58 1.74
CA ARG A 101 -18.19 3.79 2.92
C ARG A 101 -17.78 2.97 4.15
N HIS A 102 -17.40 1.70 3.99
CA HIS A 102 -16.98 0.85 5.10
C HIS A 102 -15.59 1.21 5.66
N LEU A 103 -14.75 1.86 4.86
CA LEU A 103 -13.46 2.36 5.33
C LEU A 103 -13.58 3.71 6.06
N ARG A 104 -14.69 4.45 5.91
CA ARG A 104 -14.90 5.75 6.59
C ARG A 104 -15.08 5.61 8.10
N SER A 105 -15.84 4.60 8.55
CA SER A 105 -16.25 4.45 9.96
C SER A 105 -15.13 4.01 10.90
N SER A 106 -14.06 3.44 10.35
CA SER A 106 -12.91 2.93 11.10
C SER A 106 -11.59 3.56 10.66
N HIS A 107 -11.62 4.64 9.87
CA HIS A 107 -10.39 5.30 9.45
C HIS A 107 -9.85 6.15 10.61
N PRO A 108 -8.55 6.03 10.96
CA PRO A 108 -7.95 6.85 12.01
C PRO A 108 -8.10 8.36 11.81
N LEU A 109 -8.30 8.82 10.56
CA LEU A 109 -8.40 10.24 10.20
C LEU A 109 -9.84 10.76 10.01
N GLY A 110 -10.86 10.04 10.47
CA GLY A 110 -12.24 10.59 10.50
C GLY A 110 -12.90 10.77 9.12
N GLY A 111 -12.51 9.99 8.11
CA GLY A 111 -13.18 9.94 6.81
C GLY A 111 -12.50 10.69 5.66
N VAL A 112 -11.31 11.26 5.89
CA VAL A 112 -10.44 11.83 4.84
C VAL A 112 -9.14 11.03 4.70
N MET A 113 -8.50 11.13 3.53
CA MET A 113 -7.26 10.42 3.21
C MET A 113 -6.03 11.00 3.93
N LEU A 114 -5.94 12.33 4.01
CA LEU A 114 -4.82 13.04 4.61
C LEU A 114 -5.34 14.34 5.22
N ASN A 115 -5.12 14.56 6.52
CA ASN A 115 -5.47 15.81 7.19
C ASN A 115 -4.20 16.58 7.57
N ARG A 116 -4.35 17.80 8.11
CA ARG A 116 -3.23 18.65 8.55
C ARG A 116 -2.28 17.92 9.51
N ALA A 117 -2.79 17.28 10.55
CA ALA A 117 -1.95 16.60 11.55
C ALA A 117 -1.11 15.47 10.92
N MET A 118 -1.71 14.70 10.00
CA MET A 118 -0.99 13.65 9.28
C MET A 118 0.04 14.21 8.29
N PHE A 119 -0.26 15.35 7.66
CA PHE A 119 0.72 16.09 6.85
C PHE A 119 1.91 16.53 7.70
N ASP A 120 1.67 17.11 8.88
CA ASP A 120 2.74 17.62 9.76
C ASP A 120 3.65 16.48 10.28
N LEU A 121 3.10 15.28 10.51
CA LEU A 121 3.88 14.09 10.84
C LEU A 121 4.70 13.55 9.66
N LEU A 122 4.21 13.69 8.43
CA LEU A 122 4.79 13.12 7.22
C LEU A 122 5.81 14.05 6.54
N ALA A 123 5.59 15.36 6.58
CA ALA A 123 6.42 16.34 5.88
C ALA A 123 7.91 16.23 6.22
N PRO A 124 8.35 16.11 7.49
CA PRO A 124 9.77 16.02 7.83
C PRO A 124 10.48 14.84 7.16
N LEU A 125 9.77 13.72 6.95
CA LEU A 125 10.30 12.55 6.28
C LEU A 125 10.46 12.79 4.78
N LEU A 126 9.45 13.38 4.13
CA LEU A 126 9.46 13.64 2.70
C LEU A 126 10.48 14.72 2.33
N GLU A 127 10.60 15.76 3.15
CA GLU A 127 11.59 16.84 2.96
C GLU A 127 13.04 16.37 3.13
N ALA A 128 13.26 15.27 3.86
CA ALA A 128 14.60 14.68 4.01
C ALA A 128 15.07 13.91 2.76
N GLN A 129 14.21 13.68 1.75
CA GLN A 129 14.56 12.88 0.59
C GLN A 129 15.34 13.71 -0.44
N PRO A 130 16.51 13.25 -0.93
CA PRO A 130 17.40 14.07 -1.76
C PRO A 130 16.83 14.41 -3.15
N TYR A 131 15.79 13.72 -3.59
CA TYR A 131 15.12 13.94 -4.87
C TYR A 131 13.86 14.83 -4.76
N LEU A 132 13.56 15.36 -3.57
CA LEU A 132 12.48 16.30 -3.32
C LEU A 132 13.04 17.66 -2.89
N GLU A 133 12.64 18.72 -3.56
CA GLU A 133 13.02 20.11 -3.25
C GLU A 133 12.09 20.77 -2.24
N SER A 134 10.80 20.43 -2.32
CA SER A 134 9.81 20.95 -1.39
C SER A 134 8.60 20.03 -1.33
N VAL A 135 8.01 19.99 -0.14
CA VAL A 135 6.77 19.28 0.16
C VAL A 135 5.81 20.28 0.75
N GLN A 136 4.69 20.53 0.07
CA GLN A 136 3.73 21.55 0.49
C GLN A 136 2.31 21.05 0.28
N VAL A 137 1.34 21.71 0.92
CA VAL A 137 -0.07 21.51 0.56
C VAL A 137 -0.31 22.16 -0.79
N LEU A 138 -1.03 21.47 -1.67
CA LEU A 138 -1.39 22.00 -2.98
C LEU A 138 -2.24 23.27 -2.82
N ASP A 139 -1.81 24.32 -3.49
CA ASP A 139 -2.55 25.58 -3.65
C ASP A 139 -2.96 25.79 -5.13
N SER A 140 -2.69 26.95 -5.71
CA SER A 140 -2.94 27.26 -7.12
C SER A 140 -1.79 26.89 -8.07
N GLU A 141 -0.75 26.20 -7.59
CA GLU A 141 0.39 25.82 -8.40
C GLU A 141 0.02 24.86 -9.56
N ARG A 142 0.70 25.04 -10.70
CA ARG A 142 0.59 24.14 -11.84
C ARG A 142 1.15 22.76 -11.46
N VAL A 143 0.37 21.72 -11.73
CA VAL A 143 0.75 20.32 -11.56
C VAL A 143 1.20 19.74 -12.90
N ASP A 144 2.38 19.12 -12.94
CA ASP A 144 2.88 18.43 -14.14
C ASP A 144 2.46 16.95 -14.14
N TYR A 145 2.52 16.31 -12.97
CA TYR A 145 2.19 14.90 -12.80
C TYR A 145 1.12 14.70 -11.71
N ASP A 146 -0.09 14.30 -12.12
CA ASP A 146 -1.15 13.90 -11.18
C ASP A 146 -1.01 12.42 -10.81
N LEU A 147 -0.51 12.16 -9.60
CA LEU A 147 -0.28 10.81 -9.09
C LEU A 147 -1.59 10.12 -8.68
N ASP A 148 -2.73 10.81 -8.64
CA ASP A 148 -4.03 10.20 -8.34
C ASP A 148 -4.68 9.52 -9.55
N ARG A 149 -4.06 9.59 -10.73
CA ARG A 149 -4.62 9.03 -11.98
C ARG A 149 -4.97 7.55 -11.90
N PHE A 150 -4.29 6.79 -11.04
CA PHE A 150 -4.62 5.38 -10.83
C PHE A 150 -6.02 5.19 -10.25
N ARG A 151 -6.56 6.16 -9.49
CA ARG A 151 -7.86 6.04 -8.80
C ARG A 151 -9.05 5.91 -9.74
N THR A 152 -8.94 6.44 -10.97
CA THR A 152 -9.97 6.34 -12.01
C THR A 152 -9.74 5.17 -12.97
N SER A 153 -8.63 4.45 -12.78
CA SER A 153 -8.23 3.33 -13.63
C SER A 153 -9.07 2.08 -13.36
N PRO A 154 -9.49 1.33 -14.41
CA PRO A 154 -10.18 0.06 -14.26
C PRO A 154 -9.24 -1.10 -13.87
N LEU A 155 -7.97 -0.81 -13.57
CA LEU A 155 -6.99 -1.79 -13.13
C LEU A 155 -7.36 -2.37 -11.75
N PRO A 156 -7.15 -3.67 -11.51
CA PRO A 156 -7.46 -4.31 -10.24
C PRO A 156 -6.43 -3.96 -9.17
N GLN A 157 -6.58 -2.78 -8.55
CA GLN A 157 -5.67 -2.23 -7.55
C GLN A 157 -5.53 -3.13 -6.32
N ASP A 158 -6.54 -3.91 -5.97
CA ASP A 158 -6.54 -4.85 -4.84
C ASP A 158 -5.52 -6.00 -4.97
N ARG A 159 -5.03 -6.27 -6.18
CA ARG A 159 -4.10 -7.38 -6.48
C ARG A 159 -2.95 -6.98 -7.41
N LEU A 160 -2.79 -5.69 -7.68
CA LEU A 160 -1.65 -5.14 -8.40
C LEU A 160 -0.73 -4.45 -7.40
N GLY A 161 0.58 -4.68 -7.52
CA GLY A 161 1.58 -4.04 -6.68
C GLY A 161 1.40 -2.52 -6.63
N ILE A 162 1.25 -1.98 -5.42
CA ILE A 162 0.87 -0.58 -5.16
C ILE A 162 1.81 0.44 -5.79
N SER A 163 3.13 0.20 -5.79
CA SER A 163 4.09 1.07 -6.49
C SER A 163 3.89 1.08 -8.01
N ARG A 164 3.43 -0.03 -8.59
CA ARG A 164 3.20 -0.14 -10.03
C ARG A 164 1.96 0.62 -10.48
N TRP A 165 1.05 0.95 -9.58
CA TRP A 165 -0.10 1.80 -9.92
C TRP A 165 0.38 3.09 -10.57
N TYR A 166 1.44 3.71 -10.05
CA TYR A 166 2.00 4.95 -10.60
C TYR A 166 2.69 4.72 -11.96
N PHE A 167 3.46 3.64 -12.10
CA PHE A 167 4.19 3.30 -13.33
C PHE A 167 3.27 3.18 -14.55
N TYR A 168 2.12 2.52 -14.39
CA TYR A 168 1.15 2.36 -15.49
C TYR A 168 0.53 3.68 -15.98
N HIS A 169 0.53 4.74 -15.17
CA HIS A 169 -0.11 6.02 -15.49
C HIS A 169 0.87 7.13 -15.86
N LEU A 170 2.16 6.90 -15.65
CA LEU A 170 3.22 7.90 -15.83
C LEU A 170 4.31 7.46 -16.81
N ALA A 171 4.21 6.24 -17.37
CA ALA A 171 5.16 5.69 -18.34
C ALA A 171 6.61 5.68 -17.84
N VAL A 172 6.79 5.34 -16.56
CA VAL A 172 8.08 5.16 -15.93
C VAL A 172 8.17 3.80 -15.26
N SER A 173 9.38 3.39 -14.96
CA SER A 173 9.69 2.22 -14.13
C SER A 173 10.86 2.55 -13.22
N ALA A 174 10.92 1.91 -12.06
CA ALA A 174 12.07 1.93 -11.18
C ALA A 174 12.38 0.51 -10.72
N ASP A 175 13.65 0.26 -10.37
CA ASP A 175 14.01 -0.97 -9.67
C ASP A 175 13.47 -0.92 -8.24
N LEU A 176 12.49 -1.78 -7.95
CA LEU A 176 11.85 -1.85 -6.65
C LEU A 176 12.64 -2.71 -5.65
N SER A 177 13.74 -3.37 -6.02
CA SER A 177 14.62 -4.00 -5.03
C SER A 177 15.56 -3.01 -4.34
N GLU A 178 15.74 -1.83 -4.91
CA GLU A 178 16.58 -0.77 -4.36
C GLU A 178 15.81 0.16 -3.40
N PRO A 179 16.47 0.73 -2.38
CA PRO A 179 15.83 1.68 -1.48
C PRO A 179 15.47 2.98 -2.21
N TRP A 180 14.29 3.51 -1.90
CA TRP A 180 13.80 4.79 -2.41
C TRP A 180 13.48 5.80 -1.31
N LEU A 181 13.79 5.47 -0.06
CA LEU A 181 13.61 6.35 1.09
C LEU A 181 14.83 6.27 2.01
N GLU A 182 15.24 7.42 2.52
CA GLU A 182 16.34 7.58 3.47
C GLU A 182 15.83 8.18 4.79
N ALA A 183 16.34 7.68 5.90
CA ALA A 183 16.12 8.23 7.23
C ALA A 183 17.39 8.08 8.10
N PRO A 184 17.64 8.95 9.08
CA PRO A 184 18.78 8.78 9.99
C PRO A 184 18.60 7.56 10.88
N GLU A 185 19.68 6.87 11.21
CA GLU A 185 19.62 5.77 12.20
C GLU A 185 19.29 6.29 13.60
N VAL A 186 18.57 5.46 14.37
CA VAL A 186 18.30 5.66 15.79
C VAL A 186 18.91 4.47 16.56
N PRO A 187 20.18 4.58 17.02
CA PRO A 187 20.94 3.45 17.57
C PRO A 187 20.28 2.71 18.74
N ALA A 188 19.39 3.37 19.50
CA ALA A 188 18.65 2.77 20.61
C ALA A 188 17.77 1.57 20.20
N PHE A 189 17.42 1.45 18.91
CA PHE A 189 16.61 0.34 18.38
C PHE A 189 17.45 -0.75 17.72
N ARG A 190 18.79 -0.64 17.72
CA ARG A 190 19.66 -1.70 17.22
C ARG A 190 19.43 -2.99 17.99
N GLY A 191 19.20 -4.08 17.25
CA GLY A 191 18.90 -5.39 17.83
C GLY A 191 17.41 -5.67 18.08
N SER A 192 16.55 -4.64 18.10
CA SER A 192 15.13 -4.80 18.39
C SER A 192 14.35 -5.47 17.24
N VAL A 193 13.29 -6.18 17.59
CA VAL A 193 12.25 -6.61 16.65
C VAL A 193 11.10 -5.63 16.74
N ILE A 194 10.92 -4.84 15.68
CA ILE A 194 9.85 -3.83 15.62
C ILE A 194 8.61 -4.44 15.01
N ILE A 195 7.49 -4.29 15.70
CA ILE A 195 6.18 -4.81 15.32
C ILE A 195 5.23 -3.64 15.08
N ALA A 196 4.53 -3.64 13.95
CA ALA A 196 3.45 -2.72 13.68
C ALA A 196 2.27 -3.46 13.03
N ARG A 197 1.16 -3.60 13.76
CA ARG A 197 0.01 -4.37 13.28
C ARG A 197 -1.27 -3.55 13.40
N SER A 198 -1.64 -2.93 12.28
CA SER A 198 -2.82 -2.09 12.24
C SER A 198 -4.12 -2.87 12.36
N GLN A 199 -5.23 -2.21 12.69
CA GLN A 199 -6.56 -2.86 12.74
C GLN A 199 -7.09 -3.31 11.37
N ARG A 200 -6.55 -2.75 10.27
CA ARG A 200 -6.93 -3.10 8.88
C ARG A 200 -5.96 -4.11 8.32
N TYR A 201 -6.35 -4.81 7.25
CA TYR A 201 -5.49 -5.74 6.52
C TYR A 201 -4.81 -6.78 7.43
N ARG A 202 -5.59 -7.35 8.35
CA ARG A 202 -5.12 -8.43 9.23
C ARG A 202 -5.39 -9.77 8.59
N ASN A 203 -4.39 -10.64 8.64
CA ASN A 203 -4.56 -12.04 8.35
C ASN A 203 -4.87 -12.78 9.65
N LEU A 204 -6.14 -13.16 9.81
CA LEU A 204 -6.63 -13.84 11.01
C LEU A 204 -6.10 -15.28 11.15
N CYS A 205 -5.43 -15.82 10.12
CA CYS A 205 -4.75 -17.11 10.21
C CYS A 205 -3.38 -17.02 10.91
N LEU A 206 -2.86 -15.81 11.16
CA LEU A 206 -1.55 -15.60 11.77
C LEU A 206 -1.64 -15.24 13.24
N ASP A 207 -0.88 -15.97 14.04
CA ASP A 207 -0.66 -15.76 15.47
C ASP A 207 0.78 -15.30 15.72
N TYR A 208 0.90 -14.21 16.48
CA TYR A 208 2.17 -13.57 16.84
C TYR A 208 2.75 -14.11 18.15
N GLN A 209 2.01 -14.91 18.93
CA GLN A 209 2.42 -15.35 20.28
C GLN A 209 3.80 -16.03 20.30
N PHE A 210 4.18 -16.74 19.23
CA PHE A 210 5.50 -17.38 19.13
C PHE A 210 6.67 -16.37 19.20
N LEU A 211 6.44 -15.09 18.93
CA LEU A 211 7.45 -14.05 19.06
C LEU A 211 7.87 -13.81 20.51
N ASP A 212 7.05 -14.21 21.50
CA ASP A 212 7.37 -14.08 22.92
C ASP A 212 8.58 -14.94 23.34
N ARG A 213 9.23 -15.69 22.45
CA ARG A 213 10.54 -16.28 22.75
C ARG A 213 11.73 -15.35 22.49
N TYR A 214 11.53 -14.29 21.70
CA TYR A 214 12.59 -13.36 21.30
C TYR A 214 12.63 -12.16 22.25
N PRO A 215 13.82 -11.64 22.59
CA PRO A 215 13.96 -10.43 23.38
C PRO A 215 13.65 -9.17 22.56
N ASP A 216 13.56 -8.02 23.24
CA ASP A 216 13.54 -6.69 22.63
C ASP A 216 12.43 -6.47 21.57
N LEU A 217 11.22 -6.92 21.91
CA LEU A 217 10.02 -6.68 21.13
C LEU A 217 9.52 -5.24 21.38
N VAL A 218 9.45 -4.46 20.32
CA VAL A 218 9.03 -3.06 20.34
C VAL A 218 7.84 -2.89 19.40
N PHE A 219 6.79 -2.21 19.85
CA PHE A 219 5.65 -1.84 19.04
C PHE A 219 5.73 -0.39 18.58
N CYS A 220 5.42 -0.15 17.32
CA CYS A 220 5.18 1.19 16.79
C CYS A 220 3.82 1.24 16.06
N GLY A 221 3.07 2.32 16.27
CA GLY A 221 1.70 2.46 15.78
C GLY A 221 0.84 3.23 16.76
N LEU A 222 -0.47 3.07 16.66
CA LEU A 222 -1.42 3.72 17.58
C LEU A 222 -1.45 3.00 18.94
N GLU A 223 -1.78 3.74 20.00
CA GLU A 223 -1.84 3.19 21.37
C GLU A 223 -2.90 2.09 21.49
N GLU A 224 -4.02 2.22 20.77
CA GLU A 224 -5.07 1.19 20.74
C GLU A 224 -4.61 -0.09 20.04
N GLU A 225 -3.77 0.04 19.01
CA GLU A 225 -3.18 -1.09 18.30
C GLU A 225 -2.10 -1.78 19.16
N PHE A 226 -1.35 -1.00 19.93
CA PHE A 226 -0.43 -1.52 20.94
C PHE A 226 -1.18 -2.29 22.04
N ALA A 227 -2.23 -1.69 22.60
CA ALA A 227 -3.05 -2.32 23.65
C ALA A 227 -3.66 -3.64 23.18
N ASP A 228 -4.03 -3.72 21.90
CA ASP A 228 -4.49 -4.96 21.27
C ASP A 228 -3.38 -6.00 21.14
N MET A 229 -2.23 -5.63 20.58
CA MET A 229 -1.10 -6.54 20.41
C MET A 229 -0.52 -7.05 21.73
N ARG A 230 -0.54 -6.23 22.78
CA ARG A 230 -0.05 -6.61 24.11
C ARG A 230 -0.84 -7.75 24.76
N ARG A 231 -2.09 -7.99 24.34
CA ARG A 231 -2.86 -9.16 24.78
C ARG A 231 -2.23 -10.47 24.32
N THR A 232 -1.60 -10.47 23.14
CA THR A 232 -0.88 -11.61 22.56
C THR A 232 0.59 -11.62 22.99
N LEU A 233 1.21 -10.45 23.15
CA LEU A 233 2.61 -10.29 23.51
C LEU A 233 2.75 -9.41 24.76
N PRO A 234 2.63 -9.97 25.98
CA PRO A 234 2.60 -9.19 27.22
C PRO A 234 3.87 -8.37 27.50
N ARG A 235 5.02 -8.82 26.97
CA ARG A 235 6.35 -8.19 27.11
C ARG A 235 6.65 -7.14 26.05
N LEU A 236 5.72 -6.89 25.13
CA LEU A 236 5.84 -5.89 24.08
C LEU A 236 5.95 -4.48 24.69
N THR A 237 6.97 -3.74 24.28
CA THR A 237 7.20 -2.35 24.72
C THR A 237 6.63 -1.37 23.70
N TYR A 238 6.03 -0.26 24.15
CA TYR A 238 5.49 0.76 23.24
C TYR A 238 6.53 1.84 22.96
N ALA A 239 6.77 2.14 21.69
CA ALA A 239 7.65 3.22 21.24
C ALA A 239 6.84 4.29 20.47
N PRO A 240 6.36 5.34 21.15
CA PRO A 240 5.73 6.48 20.47
C PRO A 240 6.78 7.27 19.68
N VAL A 241 6.34 7.91 18.60
CA VAL A 241 7.18 8.73 17.72
C VAL A 241 6.60 10.13 17.58
N LYS A 242 7.49 11.12 17.43
CA LYS A 242 7.12 12.53 17.24
C LYS A 242 6.68 12.84 15.81
N ASP A 243 7.26 12.15 14.83
CA ASP A 243 7.05 12.32 13.39
C ASP A 243 7.45 11.03 12.64
N PHE A 244 7.18 10.96 11.34
CA PHE A 244 7.51 9.79 10.53
C PHE A 244 8.98 9.71 10.13
N LEU A 245 9.76 10.78 10.28
CA LEU A 245 11.22 10.71 10.11
C LEU A 245 11.84 9.90 11.25
N GLN A 246 11.40 10.12 12.49
CA GLN A 246 11.77 9.32 13.65
C GLN A 246 11.29 7.86 13.50
N LEU A 247 10.05 7.65 13.03
CA LEU A 247 9.53 6.31 12.77
C LEU A 247 10.39 5.55 11.74
N ALA A 248 10.70 6.20 10.61
CA ALA A 248 11.52 5.61 9.57
C ALA A 248 12.93 5.29 10.08
N GLY A 249 13.54 6.18 10.88
CA GLY A 249 14.86 5.97 11.48
C GLY A 249 14.89 4.85 12.52
N MET A 250 13.84 4.73 13.34
CA MET A 250 13.67 3.61 14.26
C MET A 250 13.55 2.28 13.48
N ILE A 251 12.75 2.24 12.41
CA ILE A 251 12.63 1.06 11.53
C ILE A 251 13.98 0.74 10.86
N ARG A 252 14.71 1.75 10.38
CA ARG A 252 16.04 1.58 9.76
C ARG A 252 17.03 0.88 10.68
N SER A 253 16.97 1.17 11.98
CA SER A 253 17.92 0.65 12.97
C SER A 253 17.54 -0.71 13.55
N CYS A 254 16.32 -1.20 13.34
CA CYS A 254 15.90 -2.46 13.92
C CYS A 254 16.62 -3.66 13.30
N ARG A 255 16.64 -4.78 14.03
CA ARG A 255 17.15 -6.06 13.52
C ARG A 255 16.21 -6.69 12.52
N LEU A 256 14.91 -6.58 12.79
CA LEU A 256 13.82 -7.13 11.99
C LEU A 256 12.56 -6.28 12.19
N PHE A 257 11.89 -5.94 11.09
CA PHE A 257 10.56 -5.35 11.11
C PHE A 257 9.48 -6.39 10.77
N ILE A 258 8.37 -6.41 11.50
CA ILE A 258 7.21 -7.26 11.22
C ILE A 258 5.96 -6.39 11.24
N GLY A 259 5.16 -6.44 10.18
CA GLY A 259 3.90 -5.72 10.18
C GLY A 259 2.97 -6.08 9.05
N ASN A 260 1.75 -5.54 9.10
CA ASN A 260 0.77 -5.70 8.04
C ASN A 260 0.71 -4.45 7.14
N GLN A 261 -0.17 -4.47 6.13
CA GLN A 261 -0.28 -3.43 5.09
C GLN A 261 -0.69 -2.07 5.66
N SER A 262 0.31 -1.33 6.14
CA SER A 262 0.17 -0.09 6.89
C SER A 262 1.35 0.83 6.57
N LEU A 263 1.29 2.08 7.04
CA LEU A 263 2.38 3.05 6.83
C LEU A 263 3.73 2.53 7.36
N PRO A 264 3.84 1.98 8.60
CA PRO A 264 5.10 1.41 9.08
C PRO A 264 5.70 0.37 8.12
N TYR A 265 4.88 -0.52 7.55
CA TYR A 265 5.37 -1.47 6.55
C TYR A 265 5.82 -0.79 5.26
N ALA A 266 5.11 0.22 4.78
CA ALA A 266 5.54 1.00 3.62
C ALA A 266 6.92 1.65 3.84
N LEU A 267 7.22 2.13 5.05
CA LEU A 267 8.54 2.66 5.41
C LEU A 267 9.62 1.59 5.47
N ALA A 268 9.31 0.40 6.00
CA ALA A 268 10.22 -0.73 5.99
C ALA A 268 10.55 -1.18 4.56
N GLU A 269 9.52 -1.28 3.71
CA GLU A 269 9.65 -1.60 2.29
C GLU A 269 10.48 -0.57 1.53
N ALA A 270 10.22 0.72 1.76
CA ALA A 270 10.90 1.81 1.09
C ALA A 270 12.41 1.88 1.38
N GLN A 271 12.80 1.46 2.59
CA GLN A 271 14.19 1.43 3.06
C GLN A 271 14.89 0.09 2.82
N LYS A 272 14.15 -0.93 2.37
CA LYS A 272 14.65 -2.32 2.19
C LYS A 272 15.26 -2.93 3.44
N VAL A 273 14.76 -2.55 4.63
CA VAL A 273 15.17 -3.22 5.87
C VAL A 273 14.73 -4.68 5.83
N ARG A 274 15.34 -5.49 6.70
CA ARG A 274 14.91 -6.87 6.93
C ARG A 274 13.48 -6.85 7.46
N ARG A 275 12.55 -7.43 6.70
CA ARG A 275 11.12 -7.24 6.97
C ARG A 275 10.23 -8.42 6.61
N VAL A 276 9.18 -8.60 7.40
CA VAL A 276 8.12 -9.60 7.17
C VAL A 276 6.77 -8.90 7.09
N LEU A 277 6.04 -9.15 5.99
CA LEU A 277 4.68 -8.69 5.77
C LEU A 277 3.69 -9.75 6.20
N GLU A 278 2.85 -9.46 7.19
CA GLU A 278 1.54 -10.09 7.32
C GLU A 278 0.68 -9.61 6.15
N LEU A 279 0.47 -10.49 5.17
CA LEU A 279 -0.31 -10.18 3.98
C LEU A 279 -1.79 -10.51 4.22
N ASP A 280 -2.68 -9.54 3.99
CA ASP A 280 -4.11 -9.78 3.90
C ASP A 280 -4.42 -10.45 2.54
N PRO A 281 -4.83 -11.72 2.52
CA PRO A 281 -5.11 -12.43 1.28
C PRO A 281 -6.28 -11.84 0.49
N SER A 282 -7.13 -11.02 1.11
CA SER A 282 -8.23 -10.34 0.41
C SER A 282 -7.77 -9.16 -0.45
N THR A 283 -6.63 -8.57 -0.13
CA THR A 283 -6.08 -7.39 -0.81
C THR A 283 -4.56 -7.53 -0.97
N PRO A 284 -4.03 -8.48 -1.76
CA PRO A 284 -2.59 -8.73 -1.89
C PRO A 284 -1.90 -7.71 -2.81
N ASN A 285 -2.02 -6.42 -2.51
CA ASN A 285 -1.52 -5.32 -3.34
C ASN A 285 -0.18 -4.75 -2.86
N VAL A 286 0.31 -5.14 -1.69
CA VAL A 286 1.67 -4.86 -1.27
C VAL A 286 2.51 -6.09 -1.58
N VAL A 287 3.46 -5.93 -2.49
CA VAL A 287 4.36 -7.00 -2.94
C VAL A 287 5.78 -6.62 -2.51
N PRO A 288 6.32 -7.23 -1.45
CA PRO A 288 7.66 -6.90 -0.97
C PRO A 288 8.73 -7.23 -2.03
N CYS A 289 9.74 -6.36 -2.17
CA CYS A 289 10.78 -6.54 -3.19
C CYS A 289 12.19 -6.39 -2.60
N GLY A 290 13.13 -7.24 -3.05
CA GLY A 290 14.51 -7.24 -2.58
C GLY A 290 14.85 -8.44 -1.69
N ARG A 291 16.12 -8.55 -1.30
CA ARG A 291 16.72 -9.76 -0.72
C ARG A 291 16.08 -10.21 0.59
N ASP A 292 15.90 -9.30 1.54
CA ASP A 292 15.48 -9.62 2.91
C ASP A 292 14.00 -9.30 3.16
N ALA A 293 13.19 -9.48 2.12
CA ALA A 293 11.77 -9.21 2.10
C ALA A 293 10.97 -10.51 2.07
N HIS A 294 10.05 -10.68 3.01
CA HIS A 294 9.13 -11.81 3.02
C HIS A 294 7.70 -11.36 3.22
N ASP A 295 6.76 -11.95 2.50
CA ASP A 295 5.33 -11.92 2.78
C ASP A 295 4.83 -13.30 3.21
N VAL A 296 4.00 -13.31 4.26
CA VAL A 296 3.52 -14.52 4.89
C VAL A 296 2.00 -14.54 4.95
N VAL A 297 1.45 -15.70 4.60
CA VAL A 297 -0.01 -15.93 4.60
C VAL A 297 -0.40 -17.04 5.57
N PHE A 298 0.51 -17.98 5.85
CA PHE A 298 0.25 -19.14 6.71
C PHE A 298 1.19 -19.19 7.93
N GLN A 299 0.68 -19.71 9.04
CA GLN A 299 1.39 -19.68 10.33
C GLN A 299 2.74 -20.40 10.30
N SER A 300 2.82 -21.60 9.70
CA SER A 300 4.06 -22.36 9.63
C SER A 300 5.14 -21.65 8.83
N GLN A 301 4.75 -20.99 7.74
CA GLN A 301 5.64 -20.13 6.94
C GLN A 301 6.13 -18.95 7.78
N PHE A 302 5.24 -18.25 8.49
CA PHE A 302 5.58 -17.10 9.32
C PHE A 302 6.63 -17.44 10.38
N GLN A 303 6.42 -18.52 11.12
CA GLN A 303 7.37 -18.98 12.15
C GLN A 303 8.73 -19.34 11.56
N GLN A 304 8.77 -20.07 10.44
CA GLN A 304 10.03 -20.46 9.80
C GLN A 304 10.79 -19.26 9.24
N VAL A 305 10.10 -18.29 8.64
CA VAL A 305 10.72 -17.06 8.13
C VAL A 305 11.36 -16.29 9.27
N VAL A 306 10.61 -16.03 10.35
CA VAL A 306 11.14 -15.27 11.49
C VAL A 306 12.31 -16.01 12.17
N ALA A 307 12.20 -17.33 12.35
CA ALA A 307 13.30 -18.12 12.91
C ALA A 307 14.56 -18.01 12.04
N ARG A 308 14.46 -18.13 10.71
CA ARG A 308 15.60 -17.92 9.80
C ARG A 308 16.21 -16.54 9.93
N MET A 309 15.38 -15.51 10.07
CA MET A 309 15.84 -14.13 10.17
C MET A 309 16.40 -13.76 11.56
N LEU A 310 16.12 -14.52 12.62
CA LEU A 310 16.58 -14.20 13.98
C LEU A 310 17.56 -15.21 14.58
N GLU A 311 17.67 -16.40 14.01
CA GLU A 311 18.50 -17.49 14.58
C GLU A 311 19.70 -17.84 13.69
N HIS A 312 19.71 -17.41 12.42
CA HIS A 312 20.72 -17.80 11.43
C HIS A 312 21.47 -16.61 10.78
N ASP A 313 21.57 -15.48 11.47
CA ASP A 313 22.45 -14.35 11.09
C ASP A 313 23.80 -14.38 11.81
#